data_AF-A0A933TDR1-F1
#
_entry.id   AF-A0A933TDR1-F1
#
_cell.length_a   1.000
_cell.length_b   1.000
_cell.length_c   1.000
_cell.angle_alpha   90.00
_cell.angle_beta   90.00
_cell.angle_gamma   90.00
#
_symmetry.space_group_name_H-M   'P 1'
#
loop_
_entity.id
_entity.type
_entity.pdbx_description
1 polymer ?
#
loop_
_entity_poly.entity_id
_entity_poly.type
_entity_poly.pdbx_seq_one_letter_code
_entity_poly.pdbx_strand_id
1 'polypeptide(L)'
;MKAALAAALLLAAVPSRAADAPRAAGDHDAPVPSLAAELARDQRRATLNDMWQRGILGTDMNQWSPLDMELLERMRRAEASGALGLLSRRFLSWKGLVLRDRPPGSTATRLRLTRLGFDRYLQIKSQESLAYFERREVETKWAYWLTDLEGRPLFDRGSGLLTEAGDALYSRALSSQPTFWRLRSGEVRGNRPVPPELRQTAAPPPAPPAPRLPAPRPSAPTAVTGVPVVTSTQTAPVRAPAPVPGTAR
;
A
#
# COMPACT_ATOMS: atom_id res chain seq x y z
N MET A 1 -16.44 -28.30 5.55
CA MET A 1 -16.45 -28.87 6.92
C MET A 1 -16.70 -27.74 7.90
N LYS A 2 -17.87 -27.74 8.53
CA LYS A 2 -18.30 -26.78 9.55
C LYS A 2 -17.96 -27.38 10.92
N ALA A 3 -17.36 -26.61 11.82
CA ALA A 3 -17.38 -26.90 13.24
C ALA A 3 -17.33 -25.58 14.01
N ALA A 4 -18.52 -25.09 14.35
CA ALA A 4 -18.73 -24.12 15.40
C ALA A 4 -18.66 -24.87 16.74
N LEU A 5 -17.98 -24.31 17.73
CA LEU A 5 -18.07 -24.77 19.10
C LEU A 5 -18.34 -23.57 20.00
N ALA A 6 -19.63 -23.41 20.32
CA ALA A 6 -20.10 -22.61 21.43
C ALA A 6 -19.99 -23.46 22.70
N ALA A 7 -19.36 -22.91 23.74
CA ALA A 7 -19.37 -23.50 25.08
C ALA A 7 -20.10 -22.52 26.01
N ALA A 8 -21.23 -23.00 26.53
CA ALA A 8 -22.11 -22.34 27.46
C ALA A 8 -21.94 -22.92 28.86
N LEU A 9 -22.47 -22.19 29.85
CA LEU A 9 -22.69 -22.52 31.27
C LEU A 9 -21.46 -22.60 32.20
N LEU A 10 -21.44 -21.73 33.21
CA LEU A 10 -21.90 -22.15 34.54
C LEU A 10 -22.32 -20.91 35.36
N LEU A 11 -23.61 -20.87 35.71
CA LEU A 11 -24.22 -19.89 36.59
C LEU A 11 -24.12 -20.43 38.03
N ALA A 12 -23.26 -19.86 38.86
CA ALA A 12 -23.21 -20.17 40.29
C ALA A 12 -23.91 -19.05 41.07
N ALA A 13 -25.06 -19.39 41.65
CA ALA A 13 -25.78 -18.58 42.60
C ALA A 13 -24.99 -18.48 43.91
N VAL A 14 -24.78 -17.26 44.42
CA VAL A 14 -24.24 -17.02 45.77
C VAL A 14 -25.29 -16.22 46.55
N PRO A 15 -25.66 -16.64 47.78
CA PRO A 15 -26.75 -16.04 48.53
C PRO A 15 -26.38 -14.67 49.10
N SER A 16 -27.30 -13.72 48.95
CA SER A 16 -27.30 -12.44 49.67
C SER A 16 -27.47 -12.68 51.17
N ARG A 17 -26.47 -12.28 51.96
CA ARG A 17 -26.61 -12.10 53.40
C ARG A 17 -26.30 -10.64 53.73
N ALA A 18 -27.36 -9.89 54.00
CA ALA A 18 -27.31 -8.57 54.60
C ALA A 18 -26.83 -8.70 56.05
N ALA A 19 -25.77 -7.98 56.40
CA ALA A 19 -25.36 -7.71 57.76
C ALA A 19 -24.83 -6.27 57.82
N ASP A 20 -25.38 -5.54 58.77
CA ASP A 20 -25.07 -4.15 59.13
C ASP A 20 -23.61 -3.94 59.57
N ALA A 21 -23.06 -2.80 59.11
CA ALA A 21 -22.05 -1.88 59.67
C ALA A 21 -20.85 -2.43 60.48
N PRO A 22 -19.60 -1.97 60.19
CA PRO A 22 -19.24 -0.59 60.52
C PRO A 22 -18.40 0.14 59.44
N ARG A 23 -18.46 1.48 59.47
CA ARG A 23 -17.49 2.39 58.83
C ARG A 23 -16.09 2.10 59.41
N ALA A 24 -15.30 1.34 58.67
CA ALA A 24 -13.87 1.18 58.91
C ALA A 24 -13.10 2.00 57.85
N ALA A 25 -12.35 2.97 58.35
CA ALA A 25 -11.33 3.69 57.61
C ALA A 25 -10.25 2.70 57.12
N GLY A 26 -9.83 2.84 55.87
CA GLY A 26 -8.69 2.08 55.32
C GLY A 26 -8.80 1.73 53.85
N ASP A 27 -9.34 2.63 53.02
CA ASP A 27 -9.49 2.42 51.58
C ASP A 27 -8.15 2.78 50.87
N HIS A 28 -7.11 1.97 51.09
CA HIS A 28 -5.77 2.16 50.49
C HIS A 28 -5.18 0.87 49.87
N ASP A 29 -6.01 -0.10 49.50
CA ASP A 29 -5.61 -1.18 48.58
C ASP A 29 -5.86 -0.75 47.12
N ALA A 30 -5.21 0.34 46.71
CA ALA A 30 -5.10 0.62 45.28
C ALA A 30 -4.14 -0.44 44.69
N PRO A 31 -4.57 -1.24 43.69
CA PRO A 31 -3.70 -2.25 43.10
C PRO A 31 -2.48 -1.56 42.51
N VAL A 32 -1.30 -1.83 43.08
CA VAL A 32 -0.04 -1.33 42.57
C VAL A 32 0.07 -1.75 41.10
N PRO A 33 0.14 -0.80 40.14
CA PRO A 33 0.25 -1.17 38.74
C PRO A 33 1.51 -2.01 38.57
N SER A 34 1.38 -3.14 37.86
CA SER A 34 2.53 -3.99 37.60
C SER A 34 3.59 -3.22 36.82
N LEU A 35 4.88 -3.49 37.09
CA LEU A 35 6.00 -2.89 36.37
C LEU A 35 5.83 -2.99 34.84
N ALA A 36 5.27 -4.11 34.36
CA ALA A 36 4.96 -4.30 32.94
C ALA A 36 3.91 -3.30 32.42
N ALA A 37 2.87 -3.00 33.21
CA ALA A 37 1.86 -2.01 32.85
C ALA A 37 2.43 -0.58 32.84
N GLU A 38 3.37 -0.26 33.74
CA GLU A 38 4.06 1.03 33.74
C GLU A 38 4.96 1.19 32.50
N LEU A 39 5.80 0.19 32.20
CA LEU A 39 6.64 0.19 31.01
C LEU A 39 5.82 0.33 29.72
N ALA A 40 4.67 -0.35 29.62
CA ALA A 40 3.79 -0.22 28.47
C ALA A 40 3.19 1.19 28.32
N ARG A 41 2.85 1.85 29.45
CA ARG A 41 2.37 3.25 29.45
C ARG A 41 3.46 4.21 29.02
N ASP A 42 4.69 4.01 29.47
CA ASP A 42 5.81 4.87 29.11
C ASP A 42 6.22 4.70 27.66
N GLN A 43 6.23 3.46 27.14
CA GLN A 43 6.41 3.19 25.72
C GLN A 43 5.30 3.85 24.87
N ARG A 44 4.05 3.78 25.32
CA ARG A 44 2.92 4.44 24.65
C ARG A 44 3.10 5.96 24.61
N ARG A 45 3.48 6.58 25.73
CA ARG A 45 3.77 8.03 25.81
C ARG A 45 4.94 8.43 24.90
N ALA A 46 6.01 7.65 24.91
CA ALA A 46 7.17 7.89 24.04
C ALA A 46 6.79 7.80 22.56
N THR A 47 5.93 6.86 22.20
CA THR A 47 5.44 6.69 20.83
C THR A 47 4.54 7.86 20.40
N LEU A 48 3.60 8.29 21.26
CA LEU A 48 2.78 9.48 21.00
C LEU A 48 3.65 10.72 20.77
N ASN A 49 4.64 10.94 21.64
CA ASN A 49 5.54 12.08 21.51
C ASN A 49 6.34 12.02 20.19
N ASP A 50 6.87 10.85 19.82
CA ASP A 50 7.57 10.66 18.54
C ASP A 50 6.65 10.97 17.33
N MET A 51 5.39 10.52 17.37
CA MET A 51 4.42 10.78 16.30
C MET A 51 4.04 12.27 16.18
N TRP A 52 3.83 12.95 17.31
CA TRP A 52 3.56 14.40 17.32
C TRP A 52 4.74 15.20 16.81
N GLN A 53 5.94 14.92 17.31
CA GLN A 53 7.17 15.62 16.90
C GLN A 53 7.46 15.46 15.39
N ARG A 54 7.10 14.31 14.81
CA ARG A 54 7.26 14.04 13.37
C ARG A 54 6.14 14.63 12.51
N GLY A 55 5.06 15.15 13.12
CA GLY A 55 3.89 15.65 12.40
C GLY A 55 3.05 14.55 11.74
N ILE A 56 3.08 13.33 12.31
CA ILE A 56 2.21 12.23 11.87
C ILE A 56 0.79 12.48 12.41
N LEU A 57 0.69 12.74 13.71
CA LEU A 57 -0.55 13.06 14.41
C LEU A 57 -0.72 14.58 14.55
N GLY A 58 -1.98 15.04 14.60
CA GLY A 58 -2.30 16.41 15.00
C GLY A 58 -2.01 16.66 16.48
N THR A 59 -1.83 17.92 16.87
CA THR A 59 -1.46 18.33 18.25
C THR A 59 -2.46 17.91 19.30
N ASP A 60 -3.73 17.71 18.92
CA ASP A 60 -4.82 17.41 19.84
C ASP A 60 -5.20 15.90 19.85
N MET A 61 -4.46 15.07 19.11
CA MET A 61 -4.77 13.65 18.95
C MET A 61 -3.99 12.78 19.95
N ASN A 62 -4.69 12.19 20.91
CA ASN A 62 -4.13 11.29 21.94
C ASN A 62 -4.20 9.80 21.57
N GLN A 63 -4.64 9.50 20.36
CA GLN A 63 -4.80 8.15 19.83
C GLN A 63 -4.28 8.12 18.39
N TRP A 64 -3.69 6.99 18.01
CA TRP A 64 -3.20 6.75 16.65
C TRP A 64 -4.03 5.66 15.98
N SER A 65 -4.16 5.74 14.66
CA SER A 65 -4.69 4.65 13.85
C SER A 65 -3.59 3.62 13.52
N PRO A 66 -3.96 2.40 13.09
CA PRO A 66 -2.98 1.44 12.55
C PRO A 66 -2.15 2.01 11.39
N LEU A 67 -2.77 2.83 10.53
CA LEU A 67 -2.09 3.48 9.40
C LEU A 67 -1.00 4.47 9.86
N ASP A 68 -1.24 5.18 10.96
CA ASP A 68 -0.24 6.10 11.53
C ASP A 68 0.97 5.33 12.06
N MET A 69 0.73 4.16 12.66
CA MET A 69 1.80 3.27 13.13
C MET A 69 2.60 2.70 11.96
N GLU A 70 1.93 2.23 10.91
CA GLU A 70 2.60 1.77 9.69
C GLU A 70 3.44 2.88 9.06
N LEU A 71 2.94 4.12 9.04
CA LEU A 71 3.70 5.28 8.56
C LEU A 71 4.94 5.53 9.42
N LEU A 72 4.82 5.49 10.75
CA LEU A 72 5.95 5.65 11.67
C LEU A 72 7.03 4.59 11.43
N GLU A 73 6.62 3.33 11.27
CA GLU A 73 7.54 2.23 10.98
C GLU A 73 8.23 2.38 9.62
N ARG A 74 7.48 2.81 8.58
CA ARG A 74 8.06 3.12 7.27
C ARG A 74 9.08 4.25 7.35
N MET A 75 8.81 5.30 8.14
CA MET A 75 9.75 6.39 8.36
C MET A 75 11.02 5.90 9.06
N ARG A 76 10.90 5.08 10.11
CA ARG A 76 12.06 4.50 10.82
C ARG A 76 12.90 3.59 9.91
N ARG A 77 12.27 2.79 9.05
CA ARG A 77 12.96 1.98 8.05
C ARG A 77 13.68 2.85 7.02
N ALA A 78 13.05 3.93 6.55
CA ALA A 78 13.67 4.88 5.65
C ALA A 78 14.91 5.54 6.29
N GLU A 79 14.83 5.95 7.55
CA GLU A 79 15.98 6.46 8.31
C GLU A 79 17.14 5.46 8.34
N ALA A 80 16.85 4.21 8.69
CA ALA A 80 17.84 3.13 8.71
C ALA A 80 18.45 2.85 7.32
N SER A 81 17.68 3.05 6.25
CA SER A 81 18.16 2.91 4.86
C SER A 81 19.01 4.09 4.35
N GLY A 82 19.24 5.12 5.18
CA GLY A 82 20.06 6.28 4.81
C GLY A 82 19.28 7.42 4.16
N ALA A 83 17.97 7.53 4.37
CA ALA A 83 17.14 8.58 3.79
C ALA A 83 17.64 10.01 4.07
N LEU A 84 18.19 10.25 5.27
CA LEU A 84 18.78 11.54 5.65
C LEU A 84 19.97 11.92 4.75
N GLY A 85 20.80 10.93 4.40
CA GLY A 85 21.97 11.15 3.54
C GLY A 85 21.60 11.39 2.08
N LEU A 86 20.43 10.93 1.64
CA LEU A 86 19.89 11.22 0.30
C LEU A 86 19.31 12.64 0.27
N LEU A 87 18.52 13.02 1.28
CA LEU A 87 17.98 14.37 1.41
C LEU A 87 19.08 15.43 1.51
N SER A 88 20.15 15.16 2.26
CA SER A 88 21.26 16.10 2.45
C SER A 88 22.03 16.39 1.16
N ARG A 89 22.07 15.44 0.21
CA ARG A 89 22.72 15.64 -1.10
C ARG A 89 21.88 16.48 -2.04
N ARG A 90 20.55 16.38 -1.92
CA ARG A 90 19.61 17.03 -2.85
C ARG A 90 19.17 18.41 -2.39
N PHE A 91 19.08 18.62 -1.08
CA PHE A 91 18.61 19.88 -0.51
C PHE A 91 19.68 20.53 0.35
N LEU A 92 19.89 21.84 0.12
CA LEU A 92 20.76 22.65 0.96
C LEU A 92 20.11 22.96 2.33
N SER A 93 18.78 22.98 2.39
CA SER A 93 18.02 23.29 3.62
C SER A 93 17.34 22.06 4.19
N TRP A 94 17.48 21.90 5.51
CA TRP A 94 16.90 20.80 6.29
C TRP A 94 15.63 21.23 7.03
N LYS A 95 15.28 22.52 6.94
CA LYS A 95 14.20 23.13 7.74
C LYS A 95 12.87 22.45 7.40
N GLY A 96 12.24 21.85 8.40
CA GLY A 96 10.96 21.17 8.28
C GLY A 96 11.00 19.76 7.68
N LEU A 97 12.14 19.31 7.13
CA LEU A 97 12.31 17.94 6.61
C LEU A 97 12.87 16.99 7.67
N VAL A 98 13.68 17.52 8.59
CA VAL A 98 14.36 16.74 9.62
C VAL A 98 14.18 17.43 10.96
N LEU A 99 13.79 16.65 11.95
CA LEU A 99 13.76 17.01 13.35
C LEU A 99 15.10 16.67 13.99
N ARG A 100 15.62 17.59 14.80
CA ARG A 100 16.77 17.34 15.67
C ARG A 100 16.21 17.02 17.05
N ASP A 101 16.29 15.76 17.43
CA ASP A 101 15.88 15.31 18.76
C ASP A 101 17.13 15.02 19.60
N ARG A 102 17.13 15.49 20.84
CA ARG A 102 18.14 15.15 21.82
C ARG A 102 17.45 14.31 22.89
N PRO A 103 17.69 12.98 22.92
CA PRO A 103 17.10 12.13 23.94
C PRO A 103 17.53 12.62 25.33
N PRO A 104 16.63 12.61 26.33
CA PRO A 104 17.00 12.92 27.70
C PRO A 104 18.11 11.96 28.17
N GLY A 105 19.19 12.50 28.70
CA GLY A 105 20.37 11.72 29.14
C GLY A 105 21.39 11.41 28.04
N SER A 106 21.19 11.85 26.79
CA SER A 106 22.16 11.71 25.71
C SER A 106 22.69 13.06 25.25
N THR A 107 24.02 13.15 25.06
CA THR A 107 24.65 14.33 24.44
C THR A 107 24.49 14.32 22.91
N ALA A 108 24.31 13.15 22.31
CA ALA A 108 24.17 12.96 20.87
C ALA A 108 22.81 13.45 20.36
N THR A 109 22.84 14.38 19.40
CA THR A 109 21.68 14.82 18.64
C THR A 109 21.32 13.76 17.60
N ARG A 110 20.12 13.19 17.69
CA ARG A 110 19.57 12.28 16.70
C ARG A 110 18.79 13.07 15.67
N LEU A 111 19.05 12.81 14.39
CA LEU A 111 18.30 13.37 13.28
C LEU A 111 17.17 12.40 12.94
N ARG A 112 15.94 12.90 12.89
CA ARG A 112 14.73 12.12 12.57
C ARG A 112 13.99 12.76 11.41
N LEU A 113 13.40 11.96 10.53
CA LEU A 113 12.53 12.41 9.46
C LEU A 113 11.21 12.93 10.02
N THR A 114 10.78 14.09 9.53
CA THR A 114 9.39 14.54 9.65
C THR A 114 8.54 13.91 8.55
N ARG A 115 7.21 14.00 8.65
CA ARG A 115 6.29 13.55 7.60
C ARG A 115 6.62 14.19 6.25
N LEU A 116 6.80 15.52 6.23
CA LEU A 116 7.18 16.25 5.02
C LEU A 116 8.53 15.77 4.46
N GLY A 117 9.51 15.53 5.34
CA GLY A 117 10.80 14.98 4.95
C GLY A 117 10.70 13.60 4.31
N PHE A 118 9.84 12.74 4.88
CA PHE A 118 9.58 11.40 4.35
C PHE A 118 8.91 11.46 2.97
N ASP A 119 7.92 12.33 2.77
CA ASP A 119 7.26 12.51 1.47
C ASP A 119 8.26 12.98 0.40
N ARG A 120 9.15 13.92 0.74
CA ARG A 120 10.23 14.38 -0.16
C ARG A 120 11.25 13.29 -0.45
N TYR A 121 11.61 12.51 0.56
CA TYR A 121 12.49 11.36 0.39
C TYR A 121 11.88 10.35 -0.59
N LEU A 122 10.59 10.00 -0.41
CA LEU A 122 9.89 9.09 -1.31
C LEU A 122 9.83 9.62 -2.74
N GLN A 123 9.56 10.92 -2.93
CA GLN A 123 9.55 11.54 -4.26
C GLN A 123 10.91 11.39 -4.96
N ILE A 124 12.01 11.71 -4.28
CA ILE A 124 13.35 11.58 -4.88
C ILE A 124 13.69 10.13 -5.15
N LYS A 125 13.45 9.24 -4.18
CA LYS A 125 13.72 7.81 -4.35
C LYS A 125 12.92 7.20 -5.49
N SER A 126 11.68 7.64 -5.70
CA SER A 126 10.85 7.22 -6.83
C SER A 126 11.44 7.68 -8.16
N GLN A 127 11.91 8.93 -8.25
CA GLN A 127 12.59 9.45 -9.45
C GLN A 127 13.89 8.70 -9.74
N GLU A 128 14.72 8.43 -8.73
CA GLU A 128 15.96 7.67 -8.89
C GLU A 128 15.70 6.22 -9.30
N SER A 129 14.62 5.62 -8.79
CA SER A 129 14.17 4.29 -9.16
C SER A 129 13.69 4.25 -10.62
N LEU A 130 12.89 5.23 -11.06
CA LEU A 130 12.49 5.36 -12.47
C LEU A 130 13.72 5.47 -13.38
N ALA A 131 14.66 6.36 -13.07
CA ALA A 131 15.89 6.51 -13.82
C ALA A 131 16.74 5.22 -13.84
N TYR A 132 16.68 4.41 -12.78
CA TYR A 132 17.33 3.10 -12.75
C TYR A 132 16.69 2.12 -13.74
N PHE A 133 15.35 2.04 -13.78
CA PHE A 133 14.65 1.16 -14.71
C PHE A 133 14.79 1.62 -16.17
N GLU A 134 14.84 2.93 -16.41
CA GLU A 134 15.13 3.50 -17.73
C GLU A 134 16.51 3.07 -18.26
N ARG A 135 17.54 3.10 -17.40
CA ARG A 135 18.88 2.57 -17.74
C ARG A 135 18.89 1.06 -18.00
N ARG A 136 17.83 0.34 -17.64
CA ARG A 136 17.61 -1.09 -17.92
C ARG A 136 16.64 -1.30 -19.09
N GLU A 137 16.53 -0.29 -19.96
CA GLU A 137 15.71 -0.32 -21.18
C GLU A 137 14.22 -0.54 -20.91
N VAL A 138 13.73 -0.16 -19.72
CA VAL A 138 12.29 -0.07 -19.45
C VAL A 138 11.87 1.36 -19.73
N GLU A 139 11.02 1.57 -20.75
CA GLU A 139 10.50 2.91 -21.02
C GLU A 139 9.74 3.47 -19.80
N THR A 140 9.88 4.77 -19.53
CA THR A 140 9.24 5.47 -18.40
C THR A 140 7.74 5.23 -18.35
N LYS A 141 7.09 5.17 -19.53
CA LYS A 141 5.67 4.83 -19.64
C LYS A 141 5.45 3.48 -18.98
N TRP A 142 6.15 2.44 -19.41
CA TRP A 142 5.99 1.07 -18.90
C TRP A 142 6.46 0.84 -17.47
N ALA A 143 7.31 1.71 -16.92
CA ALA A 143 7.84 1.60 -15.57
C ALA A 143 6.74 1.52 -14.49
N TYR A 144 5.64 2.26 -14.65
CA TYR A 144 4.51 2.25 -13.70
C TYR A 144 3.66 0.96 -13.74
N TRP A 145 3.88 0.11 -14.74
CA TRP A 145 3.24 -1.21 -14.84
C TRP A 145 4.16 -2.35 -14.42
N LEU A 146 5.37 -2.04 -13.92
CA LEU A 146 6.26 -3.06 -13.39
C LEU A 146 5.67 -3.69 -12.14
N THR A 147 5.84 -5.00 -12.07
CA THR A 147 5.43 -5.80 -10.92
C THR A 147 6.59 -6.65 -10.44
N ASP A 148 6.61 -6.96 -9.15
CA ASP A 148 7.50 -7.97 -8.59
C ASP A 148 7.12 -9.37 -9.12
N LEU A 149 7.92 -10.39 -8.81
CA LEU A 149 7.62 -11.77 -9.18
C LEU A 149 6.29 -12.27 -8.58
N GLU A 150 5.92 -11.75 -7.41
CA GLU A 150 4.65 -12.00 -6.72
C GLU A 150 3.49 -11.16 -7.28
N GLY A 151 3.72 -10.36 -8.33
CA GLY A 151 2.68 -9.54 -8.97
C GLY A 151 2.37 -8.23 -8.22
N ARG A 152 3.15 -7.87 -7.20
CA ARG A 152 2.97 -6.60 -6.46
C ARG A 152 3.46 -5.43 -7.32
N PRO A 153 2.70 -4.34 -7.46
CA PRO A 153 3.14 -3.19 -8.24
C PRO A 153 4.34 -2.52 -7.57
N LEU A 154 5.37 -2.16 -8.35
CA LEU A 154 6.56 -1.46 -7.83
C LEU A 154 6.30 0.03 -7.62
N PHE A 155 5.44 0.62 -8.44
CA PHE A 155 5.00 2.01 -8.33
C PHE A 155 3.49 2.07 -8.12
N ASP A 156 3.05 2.99 -7.30
CA ASP A 156 1.65 3.33 -7.18
C ASP A 156 1.20 4.10 -8.42
N ARG A 157 0.10 3.66 -9.03
CA ARG A 157 -0.36 4.21 -10.32
C ARG A 157 -0.96 5.61 -10.19
N GLY A 158 -1.51 5.92 -9.01
CA GLY A 158 -2.13 7.23 -8.74
C GLY A 158 -1.08 8.29 -8.42
N SER A 159 -0.21 8.00 -7.46
CA SER A 159 0.78 8.95 -6.95
C SER A 159 2.10 8.94 -7.72
N GLY A 160 2.38 7.90 -8.50
CA GLY A 160 3.69 7.70 -9.14
C GLY A 160 4.82 7.43 -8.14
N LEU A 161 4.50 7.18 -6.87
CA LEU A 161 5.46 6.92 -5.81
C LEU A 161 5.82 5.45 -5.73
N LEU A 162 7.02 5.17 -5.28
CA LEU A 162 7.51 3.82 -5.05
C LEU A 162 6.72 3.14 -3.93
N THR A 163 6.23 1.93 -4.19
CA THR A 163 5.56 1.11 -3.17
C THR A 163 6.60 0.45 -2.26
N GLU A 164 6.17 -0.19 -1.18
CA GLU A 164 7.08 -0.97 -0.33
C GLU A 164 7.78 -2.12 -1.08
N ALA A 165 7.06 -2.78 -1.99
CA ALA A 165 7.66 -3.82 -2.84
C ALA A 165 8.70 -3.21 -3.81
N GLY A 166 8.37 -2.07 -4.43
CA GLY A 166 9.31 -1.31 -5.25
C GLY A 166 10.56 -0.88 -4.49
N ASP A 167 10.38 -0.43 -3.25
CA ASP A 167 11.45 0.00 -2.36
C ASP A 167 12.43 -1.12 -2.05
N ALA A 168 11.89 -2.27 -1.62
CA ALA A 168 12.68 -3.45 -1.31
C ALA A 168 13.44 -3.95 -2.55
N LEU A 169 12.77 -4.03 -3.70
CA LEU A 169 13.39 -4.47 -4.95
C LEU A 169 14.50 -3.49 -5.39
N TYR A 170 14.23 -2.19 -5.36
CA TYR A 170 15.19 -1.17 -5.73
C TYR A 170 16.41 -1.17 -4.80
N SER A 171 16.21 -1.25 -3.49
CA SER A 171 17.31 -1.35 -2.51
C SER A 171 18.17 -2.60 -2.73
N ARG A 172 17.57 -3.77 -2.99
CA ARG A 172 18.32 -4.98 -3.34
C ARG A 172 19.10 -4.81 -4.65
N ALA A 173 18.50 -4.14 -5.64
CA ALA A 173 19.10 -3.87 -6.93
C ALA A 173 20.33 -2.96 -6.81
N LEU A 174 20.28 -1.95 -5.93
CA LEU A 174 21.42 -1.08 -5.60
C LEU A 174 22.54 -1.84 -4.89
N SER A 175 22.21 -2.80 -4.04
CA SER A 175 23.18 -3.70 -3.39
C SER A 175 23.72 -4.79 -4.33
N SER A 176 23.46 -4.71 -5.65
CA SER A 176 23.88 -5.70 -6.66
C SER A 176 23.45 -7.14 -6.38
N GLN A 177 22.41 -7.32 -5.55
CA GLN A 177 21.77 -8.60 -5.29
C GLN A 177 20.89 -8.97 -6.48
N PRO A 178 20.73 -10.27 -6.83
CA PRO A 178 19.86 -10.67 -7.93
C PRO A 178 18.42 -10.22 -7.66
N THR A 179 17.93 -9.35 -8.54
CA THR A 179 16.55 -8.86 -8.50
C THR A 179 15.92 -9.01 -9.86
N PHE A 180 14.66 -9.44 -9.85
CA PHE A 180 13.89 -9.71 -11.05
C PHE A 180 12.54 -9.02 -10.92
N TRP A 181 12.02 -8.52 -12.03
CA TRP A 181 10.72 -7.86 -12.13
C TRP A 181 10.03 -8.30 -13.41
N ARG A 182 8.71 -8.19 -13.42
CA ARG A 182 7.86 -8.56 -14.55
C ARG A 182 7.31 -7.32 -15.24
N LEU A 183 7.44 -7.30 -16.56
CA LEU A 183 6.84 -6.30 -17.42
C LEU A 183 5.36 -6.59 -17.65
N ARG A 184 4.63 -5.59 -18.16
CA ARG A 184 3.23 -5.76 -18.58
C ARG A 184 3.04 -6.89 -19.59
N SER A 185 4.03 -7.13 -20.45
CA SER A 185 4.02 -8.23 -21.43
C SER A 185 4.08 -9.62 -20.81
N GLY A 186 4.37 -9.73 -19.50
CA GLY A 186 4.63 -10.98 -18.80
C GLY A 186 6.10 -11.40 -18.84
N GLU A 187 6.95 -10.71 -19.61
CA GLU A 187 8.39 -10.93 -19.66
C GLU A 187 9.03 -10.63 -18.30
N VAL A 188 9.88 -11.53 -17.83
CA VAL A 188 10.69 -11.33 -16.62
C VAL A 188 12.04 -10.75 -17.03
N ARG A 189 12.40 -9.62 -16.43
CA ARG A 189 13.72 -8.99 -16.54
C ARG A 189 14.37 -8.89 -15.17
N GLY A 190 15.65 -8.54 -15.14
CA GLY A 190 16.37 -8.37 -13.89
C GLY A 190 17.67 -7.61 -14.06
N ASN A 191 18.32 -7.32 -12.93
CA ASN A 191 19.64 -6.69 -12.95
C ASN A 191 20.77 -7.65 -13.36
N ARG A 192 20.49 -8.97 -13.31
CA ARG A 192 21.35 -10.08 -13.72
C ARG A 192 20.63 -10.93 -14.77
N PRO A 193 21.37 -11.80 -15.50
CA PRO A 193 20.76 -12.75 -16.43
C PRO A 193 19.67 -13.56 -15.73
N VAL A 194 18.46 -13.51 -16.28
CA VAL A 194 17.30 -14.19 -15.69
C VAL A 194 17.50 -15.70 -15.77
N PRO A 195 17.42 -16.44 -14.63
CA PRO A 195 17.47 -17.89 -14.61
C PRO A 195 16.40 -18.49 -15.53
N PRO A 196 16.70 -19.60 -16.24
CA PRO A 196 15.77 -20.21 -17.20
C PRO A 196 14.42 -20.60 -16.56
N GLU A 197 14.42 -20.97 -15.29
CA GLU A 197 13.21 -21.32 -14.51
C GLU A 197 12.22 -20.15 -14.43
N LEU A 198 12.71 -18.93 -14.25
CA LEU A 198 11.87 -17.73 -14.14
C LEU A 198 11.35 -17.23 -15.49
N ARG A 199 11.99 -17.64 -16.59
CA ARG A 199 11.53 -17.29 -17.96
C ARG A 199 10.27 -18.05 -18.36
N GLN A 200 10.04 -19.24 -17.81
CA GLN A 200 8.96 -20.15 -18.22
C GLN A 200 7.61 -19.90 -17.55
N THR A 201 7.51 -18.96 -16.60
CA THR A 201 6.23 -18.62 -15.95
C THR A 201 5.37 -17.66 -16.80
N ALA A 202 5.86 -17.19 -17.94
CA ALA A 202 4.99 -16.66 -18.99
C ALA A 202 4.37 -17.87 -19.70
N ALA A 203 3.24 -18.36 -19.19
CA ALA A 203 2.46 -19.39 -19.87
C ALA A 203 2.28 -18.96 -21.34
N PRO A 204 2.56 -19.83 -22.32
CA PRO A 204 2.28 -19.50 -23.70
C PRO A 204 0.81 -19.08 -23.80
N PRO A 205 0.48 -18.03 -24.59
CA PRO A 205 -0.92 -17.68 -24.81
C PRO A 205 -1.68 -18.95 -25.17
N PRO A 206 -2.87 -19.20 -24.58
CA PRO A 206 -3.64 -20.38 -24.95
C PRO A 206 -3.77 -20.35 -26.47
N ALA A 207 -3.35 -21.46 -27.11
CA ALA A 207 -3.38 -21.58 -28.56
C ALA A 207 -4.76 -21.09 -29.05
N PRO A 208 -4.82 -20.24 -30.08
CA PRO A 208 -6.10 -19.82 -30.62
C PRO A 208 -6.93 -21.08 -30.88
N PRO A 209 -8.20 -21.14 -30.44
CA PRO A 209 -9.02 -22.32 -30.65
C PRO A 209 -8.98 -22.65 -32.13
N ALA A 210 -8.63 -23.90 -32.44
CA ALA A 210 -8.53 -24.38 -33.82
C ALA A 210 -9.75 -23.90 -34.61
N PRO A 211 -9.58 -23.39 -35.85
CA PRO A 211 -10.71 -22.96 -36.66
C PRO A 211 -11.70 -24.12 -36.72
N ARG A 212 -12.86 -23.93 -36.09
CA ARG A 212 -13.94 -24.91 -36.14
C ARG A 212 -14.27 -25.07 -37.62
N LEU A 213 -13.97 -26.24 -38.18
CA LEU A 213 -14.42 -26.60 -39.51
C LEU A 213 -15.92 -26.30 -39.58
N PRO A 214 -16.39 -25.62 -40.65
CA PRO A 214 -17.80 -25.32 -40.79
C PRO A 214 -18.59 -26.64 -40.77
N ALA A 215 -19.59 -26.71 -39.89
CA ALA A 215 -20.50 -27.85 -39.85
C ALA A 215 -21.13 -28.05 -41.24
N PRO A 216 -21.38 -29.31 -41.66
CA PRO A 216 -22.03 -29.58 -42.93
C PRO A 216 -23.38 -28.87 -42.97
N ARG A 217 -23.61 -28.08 -44.03
CA ARG A 217 -24.87 -27.41 -44.29
C ARG A 217 -26.01 -28.44 -44.25
N PRO A 218 -27.07 -28.22 -43.45
CA PRO A 218 -28.28 -29.00 -43.64
C PRO A 218 -28.89 -28.66 -45.01
N SER A 219 -29.24 -29.71 -45.75
CA SER A 219 -29.93 -29.66 -47.02
C SER A 219 -31.19 -28.80 -46.93
N ALA A 220 -31.38 -27.96 -47.94
CA ALA A 220 -32.56 -27.13 -48.11
C ALA A 220 -33.85 -27.96 -48.14
N PRO A 221 -34.91 -27.55 -47.44
CA PRO A 221 -36.25 -27.89 -47.83
C PRO A 221 -36.80 -26.86 -48.84
N THR A 222 -37.39 -27.45 -49.87
CA THR A 222 -38.21 -26.93 -50.95
C THR A 222 -39.12 -25.75 -50.58
N ALA A 223 -39.25 -24.86 -51.56
CA ALA A 223 -40.07 -23.65 -51.60
C ALA A 223 -41.53 -23.83 -51.13
N VAL A 224 -42.04 -22.82 -50.41
CA VAL A 224 -43.45 -22.44 -50.47
C VAL A 224 -43.54 -20.91 -50.64
N THR A 225 -44.20 -20.56 -51.73
CA THR A 225 -44.60 -19.24 -52.22
C THR A 225 -45.50 -18.49 -51.23
N GLY A 226 -45.22 -17.20 -50.98
CA GLY A 226 -46.10 -16.31 -50.21
C GLY A 226 -45.60 -14.87 -50.07
N VAL A 227 -45.85 -14.07 -51.12
CA VAL A 227 -46.21 -12.62 -51.24
C VAL A 227 -45.83 -11.63 -50.10
N PRO A 228 -45.41 -10.37 -50.43
CA PRO A 228 -44.53 -9.55 -49.60
C PRO A 228 -45.28 -8.56 -48.69
N VAL A 229 -44.63 -8.15 -47.59
CA VAL A 229 -44.96 -6.92 -46.87
C VAL A 229 -43.71 -6.06 -46.72
N VAL A 230 -43.82 -4.87 -47.29
CA VAL A 230 -42.92 -3.73 -47.21
C VAL A 230 -43.04 -3.11 -45.83
N THR A 231 -41.92 -2.80 -45.16
CA THR A 231 -41.80 -1.51 -44.45
C THR A 231 -40.33 -1.15 -44.22
N SER A 232 -39.87 -0.17 -44.97
CA SER A 232 -38.69 0.64 -44.68
C SER A 232 -38.95 1.49 -43.44
N THR A 233 -38.00 1.57 -42.50
CA THR A 233 -37.81 2.80 -41.72
C THR A 233 -36.33 2.99 -41.40
N GLN A 234 -35.73 3.82 -42.25
CA GLN A 234 -34.53 4.60 -42.01
C GLN A 234 -34.84 5.67 -40.96
N THR A 235 -34.01 5.84 -39.92
CA THR A 235 -33.75 7.18 -39.35
C THR A 235 -32.37 7.24 -38.66
N ALA A 236 -31.67 8.31 -39.05
CA ALA A 236 -30.36 8.85 -38.75
C ALA A 236 -29.90 8.98 -37.27
N PRO A 237 -28.58 9.24 -37.06
CA PRO A 237 -27.97 9.45 -35.74
C PRO A 237 -28.29 10.84 -35.16
N VAL A 238 -28.56 10.89 -33.85
CA VAL A 238 -28.72 12.15 -33.11
C VAL A 238 -27.38 12.70 -32.66
N ARG A 239 -27.21 13.96 -33.06
CA ARG A 239 -26.13 14.92 -32.91
C ARG A 239 -25.82 15.27 -31.45
N ALA A 240 -24.54 15.50 -31.18
CA ALA A 240 -24.01 16.06 -29.93
C ALA A 240 -24.49 17.50 -29.66
N PRO A 241 -24.66 17.91 -28.38
CA PRO A 241 -24.72 19.31 -28.01
C PRO A 241 -23.33 19.90 -27.71
N ALA A 242 -23.12 21.11 -28.24
CA ALA A 242 -21.97 21.99 -28.12
C ALA A 242 -21.86 22.64 -26.71
N PRO A 243 -20.69 23.21 -26.35
CA PRO A 243 -20.43 23.79 -25.04
C PRO A 243 -21.05 25.19 -24.86
N VAL A 244 -21.54 25.45 -23.66
CA VAL A 244 -21.98 26.76 -23.17
C VAL A 244 -20.78 27.65 -22.79
N PRO A 245 -20.72 28.91 -23.28
CA PRO A 245 -19.78 29.90 -22.77
C PRO A 245 -20.46 30.80 -21.74
N GLY A 246 -19.76 31.09 -20.66
CA GLY A 246 -20.14 32.12 -19.70
C GLY A 246 -19.33 31.93 -18.42
N THR A 247 -18.88 32.96 -17.71
CA THR A 247 -18.87 34.41 -17.98
C THR A 247 -17.82 34.97 -17.01
N ALA A 248 -17.11 35.99 -17.45
CA ALA A 248 -16.20 36.76 -16.61
C ALA A 248 -16.94 37.43 -15.44
N ARG A 249 -16.30 37.43 -14.26
CA ARG A 249 -16.20 38.58 -13.35
C ARG A 249 -15.05 38.38 -12.38
#